data_AF-A0A0B5ETF1-F1
#
_entry.id   AF-A0A0B5ETF1-F1
#
_cell.length_a   1.000
_cell.length_b   1.000
_cell.length_c   1.000
_cell.angle_alpha   90.00
_cell.angle_beta   90.00
_cell.angle_gamma   90.00
#
_symmetry.space_group_name_H-M   'P 1'
#
loop_
_entity.id
_entity.type
_entity.pdbx_description
1 polymer ?
#
loop_
_entity_poly.entity_id
_entity_poly.type
_entity_poly.pdbx_seq_one_letter_code
_entity_poly.pdbx_strand_id
1 'polypeptide(L)' 'MICVRCQQGINPGEPYDEHHHDSSSAAGCTNYSHKRCPEDEESAGSSRDDR' A
#
# COMPACT_ATOMS: atom_id res chain seq x y z
N MET A 1 -11.12 0.55 6.68
CA MET A 1 -10.07 0.74 5.67
C MET A 1 -9.20 -0.51 5.67
N ILE A 2 -8.82 -1.05 4.52
CA ILE A 2 -8.04 -2.29 4.42
C ILE A 2 -6.66 -1.96 3.85
N CYS A 3 -5.61 -2.48 4.48
CA CYS A 3 -4.25 -2.37 3.98
C CYS A 3 -4.09 -3.21 2.70
N VAL A 4 -3.71 -2.58 1.59
CA VAL A 4 -3.50 -3.24 0.29
C VAL A 4 -2.31 -4.21 0.31
N ARG A 5 -1.38 -4.01 1.23
CA ARG A 5 -0.25 -4.92 1.46
C ARG A 5 -0.76 -6.17 2.19
N CYS A 6 -0.92 -6.10 3.51
CA CYS A 6 -1.20 -7.31 4.30
C CYS A 6 -2.67 -7.77 4.32
N GLN A 7 -3.55 -7.10 3.58
CA GLN A 7 -5.00 -7.38 3.50
C GLN A 7 -5.74 -7.36 4.85
N GLN A 8 -5.13 -6.81 5.89
CA GLN A 8 -5.74 -6.63 7.22
C GLN A 8 -6.42 -5.26 7.35
N GLY A 9 -7.38 -5.17 8.28
CA GLY A 9 -8.04 -3.91 8.59
C GLY A 9 -7.13 -2.93 9.31
N ILE A 10 -7.10 -1.68 8.82
CA ILE A 10 -6.45 -0.55 9.49
C ILE A 10 -7.46 0.05 10.47
N ASN A 11 -7.13 0.08 11.77
CA ASN A 11 -8.05 0.61 12.79
C ASN A 11 -8.08 2.15 12.77
N PRO A 12 -9.20 2.77 13.17
CA PRO A 12 -9.29 4.22 13.28
C PRO A 12 -8.28 4.77 14.30
N GLY A 13 -7.44 5.70 13.85
CA GLY A 13 -6.36 6.30 14.65
C GLY A 13 -4.99 5.61 14.48
N GLU A 14 -4.91 4.48 13.78
CA GLU A 14 -3.62 3.90 13.42
C GLU A 14 -2.96 4.67 12.28
N PRO A 15 -1.62 4.81 12.27
CA PRO A 15 -0.91 5.48 11.21
C PRO A 15 -0.93 4.64 9.92
N TYR A 16 -1.37 5.25 8.83
CA TYR A 16 -1.39 4.66 7.50
C TYR A 16 -0.80 5.62 6.46
N ASP A 17 -0.48 5.06 5.31
CA ASP A 17 -0.03 5.74 4.11
C ASP A 17 -1.09 5.61 3.02
N GLU A 18 -1.27 6.65 2.21
CA GLU A 18 -2.33 6.77 1.22
C GLU A 18 -1.71 6.97 -0.17
N HIS A 19 -1.97 6.00 -1.05
CA HIS A 19 -1.43 5.98 -2.41
C HIS A 19 -2.56 6.30 -3.39
N HIS A 20 -2.52 7.51 -3.93
CA HIS A 20 -3.45 7.92 -4.98
C HIS A 20 -2.90 7.50 -6.34
N HIS A 21 -3.69 6.73 -7.08
CA HIS A 21 -3.38 6.41 -8.48
C HIS A 21 -4.29 7.25 -9.39
N ASP A 22 -3.74 8.32 -9.94
CA ASP A 22 -4.36 9.07 -11.03
C ASP A 22 -4.31 8.24 -12.32
N SER A 23 -5.24 7.31 -12.45
CA SER A 23 -5.49 6.67 -13.74
C SER A 23 -6.20 7.70 -14.62
N SER A 24 -5.60 8.03 -15.77
CA SER A 24 -6.07 9.05 -16.73
C SER A 24 -7.48 8.79 -17.32
N SER A 25 -8.21 7.80 -16.80
CA SER A 25 -9.55 7.40 -17.22
C SER A 25 -10.49 7.32 -16.01
N ALA A 26 -11.09 8.46 -15.69
CA ALA A 26 -12.37 8.66 -14.99
C ALA A 26 -12.61 8.19 -13.55
N ALA A 27 -11.72 7.46 -12.87
CA ALA A 27 -11.77 7.34 -11.40
C ALA A 27 -10.39 7.00 -10.87
N GLY A 28 -9.75 7.97 -10.18
CA GLY A 28 -8.56 7.67 -9.42
C GLY A 28 -8.88 6.65 -8.33
N CYS A 29 -8.06 5.62 -8.19
CA CYS A 29 -8.18 4.66 -7.09
C CYS A 29 -7.24 5.06 -5.97
N THR A 30 -7.76 5.16 -4.75
CA THR A 30 -6.95 5.41 -3.56
C THR A 30 -6.73 4.10 -2.80
N ASN A 31 -5.47 3.71 -2.67
CA ASN A 31 -5.05 2.55 -1.91
C ASN A 31 -4.51 2.99 -0.54
N TYR A 32 -4.72 2.15 0.46
CA TYR A 32 -4.28 2.42 1.84
C TYR A 32 -3.32 1.34 2.29
N SER A 33 -2.28 1.70 3.04
CA SER A 33 -1.34 0.74 3.63
C SER A 33 -0.94 1.14 5.04
N HIS A 34 -0.71 0.18 5.95
CA HIS A 34 -0.13 0.49 7.26
C HIS A 34 1.21 1.19 7.10
N LYS A 35 1.49 2.21 7.93
CA LYS A 35 2.78 2.91 7.89
C LYS A 35 3.96 2.01 8.27
N ARG A 36 3.69 0.98 9.06
CA ARG A 36 4.61 -0.12 9.41
C ARG A 36 3.93 -1.44 9.09
N CYS A 37 3.78 -1.74 7.80
CA CYS A 37 3.14 -2.97 7.38
C CYS A 37 4.06 -4.17 7.71
N PRO A 38 3.55 -5.24 8.33
CA PRO A 38 4.36 -6.41 8.69
C PRO A 38 4.97 -7.13 7.48
N GLU A 39 4.40 -6.97 6.28
CA GLU A 39 4.98 -7.52 5.04
C GLU A 39 6.20 -6.75 4.52
N ASP A 40 6.38 -5.48 4.89
CA ASP A 40 7.49 -4.67 4.39
C ASP A 40 8.84 -5.11 4.98
N GLU A 41 8.83 -5.71 6.17
CA GLU A 41 10.01 -6.35 6.79
C GLU A 41 10.54 -7.52 5.94
N GLU A 42 9.68 -8.18 5.16
CA GLU A 42 10.03 -9.36 4.35
C GLU A 42 10.23 -9.02 2.85
N SER A 43 9.89 -7.81 2.40
CA SER A 43 9.87 -7.44 0.96
C SER A 43 10.84 -6.33 0.53
N ALA A 44 11.73 -5.85 1.41
CA ALA A 44 12.76 -4.85 1.08
C ALA A 44 13.84 -5.32 0.07
N GLY A 45 13.61 -6.40 -0.68
CA GLY A 45 14.61 -7.01 -1.57
C GLY A 45 14.02 -7.79 -2.73
N SER A 46 13.24 -7.17 -3.62
CA SER A 46 13.06 -7.58 -5.03
C SER A 46 12.35 -6.45 -5.76
N SER A 47 12.96 -5.79 -6.73
CA SER A 47 13.19 -6.38 -8.04
C SER A 47 14.57 -6.07 -8.60
N ARG A 48 15.25 -7.14 -9.00
CA ARG A 48 16.37 -7.10 -9.94
C ARG A 48 15.82 -6.58 -11.27
N ASP A 49 16.32 -5.44 -11.71
CA ASP A 49 16.09 -4.89 -13.03
C ASP A 49 16.80 -5.81 -14.05
N ASP A 50 16.02 -6.53 -14.85
CA ASP A 50 16.48 -7.26 -16.04
C ASP A 50 16.04 -6.44 -17.27
N ARG A 51 16.93 -5.58 -17.77
CA ARG A 51 17.04 -5.30 -19.20
C ARG A 51 18.35 -4.62 -19.61
#